data_AF-A0A1A3HP17-F1
#
_entry.id   AF-A0A1A3HP17-F1
#
_cell.length_a   1.000
_cell.length_b   1.000
_cell.length_c   1.000
_cell.angle_alpha   90.00
_cell.angle_beta   90.00
_cell.angle_gamma   90.00
#
_symmetry.space_group_name_H-M   'P 1'
#
loop_
_entity.id
_entity.type
_entity.pdbx_description
1 polymer ?
#
loop_
_entity_poly.entity_id
_entity_poly.type
_entity_poly.pdbx_seq_one_letter_code
_entity_poly.pdbx_strand_id
1 'polypeptide(L)'
;MKATIANAAKTAIFATVAGAIAVGLASPAAASAGGTMYGDPTAVAKYWRHQNFDDCAIMSSADVVGQITGKLPSEREIIKVAQSTPSTTHPGSVYVKPADKNDPNSGMGTDPDDLPTLLSHYGIDAVNTDAEAAGQTGVATGMEALEHYLGGGHAVIVGLNAEMIWNRPVETTGKDGKPRADHAVVVTGVDTANGIVHLNDSGSRDGRDEQVRMDVFVKAWATSHNFLTVTKESRR
;
A
#
# COMPACT_ATOMS: atom_id res chain seq x y z
N MET A 1 19.10 33.85 91.97
CA MET A 1 18.72 32.44 91.80
C MET A 1 18.23 32.24 90.37
N LYS A 2 18.81 31.26 89.64
CA LYS A 2 18.31 30.41 88.52
C LYS A 2 17.40 31.05 87.45
N ALA A 3 17.42 30.75 86.15
CA ALA A 3 18.18 29.88 85.22
C ALA A 3 17.56 30.18 83.81
N THR A 4 18.32 30.49 82.77
CA THR A 4 18.66 29.63 81.60
C THR A 4 17.69 29.64 80.39
N ILE A 5 18.13 30.30 79.30
CA ILE A 5 18.33 29.90 77.87
C ILE A 5 17.26 29.09 77.05
N ALA A 6 17.10 29.57 75.79
CA ALA A 6 16.95 28.87 74.47
C ALA A 6 15.63 28.89 73.67
N ASN A 7 15.68 29.64 72.55
CA ASN A 7 15.44 29.30 71.13
C ASN A 7 14.20 28.51 70.61
N ALA A 8 13.61 29.13 69.58
CA ALA A 8 13.31 28.62 68.21
C ALA A 8 11.85 28.34 67.77
N ALA A 9 11.42 29.20 66.82
CA ALA A 9 10.88 28.91 65.47
C ALA A 9 9.39 28.58 65.19
N LYS A 10 8.96 29.14 64.02
CA LYS A 10 7.80 28.85 63.13
C LYS A 10 6.45 29.48 63.57
N THR A 11 5.62 30.09 62.70
CA THR A 11 5.08 29.58 61.41
C THR A 11 4.48 30.69 60.52
N ALA A 12 4.36 30.37 59.22
CA ALA A 12 3.74 31.00 58.03
C ALA A 12 2.31 31.61 58.21
N ILE A 13 1.65 32.31 57.27
CA ILE A 13 1.32 32.02 55.85
C ILE A 13 0.78 33.32 55.20
N PHE A 14 1.11 33.61 53.93
CA PHE A 14 0.25 34.40 53.03
C PHE A 14 0.23 33.75 51.65
N ALA A 15 -0.96 33.66 51.06
CA ALA A 15 -1.25 32.98 49.80
C ALA A 15 -1.70 33.98 48.72
N THR A 16 -1.55 33.55 47.46
CA THR A 16 -2.24 33.97 46.21
C THR A 16 -1.90 35.35 45.63
N VAL A 17 -1.71 35.61 44.32
CA VAL A 17 -1.76 34.86 43.04
C VAL A 17 -0.95 35.70 42.04
N ALA A 18 -0.18 35.08 41.14
CA ALA A 18 0.25 35.72 39.89
C ALA A 18 0.27 34.67 38.77
N GLY A 19 -0.56 34.87 37.75
CA GLY A 19 -0.62 34.04 36.56
C GLY A 19 0.59 34.27 35.66
N ALA A 20 1.12 33.18 35.10
CA ALA A 20 2.06 33.21 33.99
C ALA A 20 1.47 32.36 32.87
N ILE A 21 1.17 33.01 31.74
CA ILE A 21 0.85 32.37 30.47
C ILE A 21 2.16 31.80 29.94
N ALA A 22 2.35 30.48 30.05
CA ALA A 22 3.41 29.80 29.35
C ALA A 22 2.98 29.59 27.89
N VAL A 23 3.51 30.41 26.98
CA VAL A 23 3.53 30.09 25.55
C VAL A 23 4.44 28.87 25.40
N GLY A 24 3.83 27.69 25.34
CA GLY A 24 4.53 26.45 25.04
C GLY A 24 5.06 26.54 23.61
N LEU A 25 6.37 26.75 23.48
CA LEU A 25 7.09 26.49 22.25
C LEU A 25 6.92 25.00 21.96
N ALA A 26 6.11 24.67 20.94
CA ALA A 26 6.14 23.34 20.35
C ALA A 26 7.56 23.13 19.82
N SER A 27 8.37 22.37 20.55
CA SER A 27 9.60 21.81 20.00
C SER A 27 9.23 21.05 18.72
N PRO A 28 10.06 21.10 17.66
CA PRO A 28 9.87 20.19 16.56
C PRO A 28 9.92 18.79 17.17
N ALA A 29 8.85 18.01 16.97
CA ALA A 29 8.84 16.62 17.33
C ALA A 29 10.12 16.02 16.77
N ALA A 30 11.00 15.56 17.65
CA ALA A 30 12.13 14.76 17.25
C ALA A 30 11.54 13.62 16.42
N ALA A 31 11.84 13.62 15.11
CA ALA A 31 11.56 12.49 14.25
C ALA A 31 12.10 11.26 14.98
N SER A 32 11.21 10.33 15.31
CA SER A 32 11.60 9.08 15.95
C SER A 32 12.73 8.47 15.13
N ALA A 33 13.90 8.33 15.73
CA ALA A 33 15.02 7.58 15.17
C ALA A 33 14.75 6.05 15.18
N GLY A 34 13.49 5.63 15.30
CA GLY A 34 13.01 4.30 14.99
C GLY A 34 11.86 4.45 13.99
N GLY A 35 12.05 3.95 12.77
CA GLY A 35 11.00 3.94 11.77
C GLY A 35 9.78 3.13 12.23
N THR A 36 8.67 3.33 11.55
CA THR A 36 7.37 2.73 11.81
C THR A 36 7.03 1.71 10.73
N MET A 37 6.33 0.63 11.12
CA MET A 37 5.65 -0.28 10.19
C MET A 37 4.25 0.27 9.90
N TYR A 38 3.97 0.59 8.65
CA TYR A 38 2.62 0.91 8.17
C TYR A 38 2.01 -0.31 7.50
N GLY A 39 0.75 -0.62 7.80
CA GLY A 39 0.11 -1.85 7.35
C GLY A 39 0.35 -3.04 8.28
N ASP A 40 -0.03 -4.24 7.85
CA ASP A 40 0.16 -5.49 8.60
C ASP A 40 0.49 -6.62 7.62
N PRO A 41 1.76 -6.74 7.21
CA PRO A 41 2.17 -7.73 6.21
C PRO A 41 1.87 -9.16 6.66
N THR A 42 2.04 -9.47 7.95
CA THR A 42 1.77 -10.81 8.51
C THR A 42 0.29 -11.17 8.39
N ALA A 43 -0.62 -10.25 8.72
CA ALA A 43 -2.05 -10.52 8.63
C ALA A 43 -2.55 -10.65 7.17
N VAL A 44 -1.91 -9.94 6.23
CA VAL A 44 -2.32 -9.90 4.82
C VAL A 44 -1.68 -11.03 4.00
N ALA A 45 -0.51 -11.53 4.38
CA ALA A 45 0.20 -12.63 3.69
C ALA A 45 -0.67 -13.87 3.39
N LYS A 46 -1.69 -14.14 4.22
CA LYS A 46 -2.61 -15.28 4.02
C LYS A 46 -3.48 -15.17 2.77
N TYR A 47 -3.68 -13.97 2.23
CA TYR A 47 -4.51 -13.70 1.05
C TYR A 47 -3.77 -13.90 -0.27
N TRP A 48 -2.44 -13.95 -0.24
CA TRP A 48 -1.62 -14.22 -1.41
C TRP A 48 -1.94 -15.57 -2.06
N ARG A 49 -2.01 -15.59 -3.40
CA ARG A 49 -2.04 -16.81 -4.21
C ARG A 49 -1.18 -16.60 -5.46
N HIS A 50 -0.39 -17.62 -5.79
CA HIS A 50 0.36 -17.65 -7.05
C HIS A 50 -0.59 -17.67 -8.25
N GLN A 51 -0.29 -16.85 -9.24
CA GLN A 51 -1.02 -16.78 -10.50
C GLN A 51 -0.55 -17.85 -11.48
N ASN A 52 -1.41 -18.31 -12.38
CA ASN A 52 -1.09 -19.32 -13.38
C ASN A 52 -1.25 -18.79 -14.81
N PHE A 53 -1.72 -17.56 -14.99
CA PHE A 53 -1.86 -16.90 -16.27
C PHE A 53 -1.23 -15.50 -16.22
N ASP A 54 -1.27 -14.78 -17.34
CA ASP A 54 -1.05 -13.34 -17.36
C ASP A 54 -2.25 -12.61 -16.72
N ASP A 55 -2.35 -12.67 -15.38
CA ASP A 55 -3.53 -12.20 -14.63
C ASP A 55 -3.19 -11.57 -13.27
N CYS A 56 -1.98 -10.99 -13.14
CA CYS A 56 -1.47 -10.38 -11.91
C CYS A 56 -2.40 -9.31 -11.31
N ALA A 57 -3.01 -8.49 -12.16
CA ALA A 57 -3.91 -7.41 -11.76
C ALA A 57 -5.20 -7.94 -11.11
N ILE A 58 -5.80 -8.98 -11.68
CA ILE A 58 -7.00 -9.58 -11.10
C ILE A 58 -6.66 -10.48 -9.90
N MET A 59 -5.47 -11.08 -9.87
CA MET A 59 -5.00 -11.82 -8.69
C MET A 59 -4.72 -10.89 -7.51
N SER A 60 -4.15 -9.71 -7.75
CA SER A 60 -4.05 -8.63 -6.76
C SER A 60 -5.43 -8.16 -6.29
N SER A 61 -6.41 -8.09 -7.20
CA SER A 61 -7.80 -7.80 -6.83
C SER A 61 -8.40 -8.88 -5.92
N ALA A 62 -8.15 -10.17 -6.20
CA ALA A 62 -8.62 -11.26 -5.35
C ALA A 62 -8.03 -11.17 -3.93
N ASP A 63 -6.75 -10.83 -3.81
CA ASP A 63 -6.11 -10.58 -2.53
C ASP A 63 -6.81 -9.43 -1.77
N VAL A 64 -7.00 -8.28 -2.41
CA VAL A 64 -7.75 -7.13 -1.84
C VAL A 64 -9.16 -7.52 -1.41
N VAL A 65 -9.88 -8.31 -2.21
CA VAL A 65 -11.20 -8.85 -1.84
C VAL A 65 -11.11 -9.68 -0.57
N GLY A 66 -10.08 -10.54 -0.47
CA GLY A 66 -9.80 -11.31 0.74
C GLY A 66 -9.55 -10.42 1.96
N GLN A 67 -8.76 -9.36 1.81
CA GLN A 67 -8.46 -8.41 2.89
C GLN A 67 -9.71 -7.69 3.41
N ILE A 68 -10.55 -7.17 2.52
CA ILE A 68 -11.72 -6.36 2.90
C ILE A 68 -12.89 -7.22 3.37
N THR A 69 -13.13 -8.35 2.72
CA THR A 69 -14.33 -9.18 2.97
C THR A 69 -14.07 -10.40 3.86
N GLY A 70 -12.80 -10.76 4.08
CA GLY A 70 -12.40 -12.01 4.70
C GLY A 70 -12.56 -13.25 3.79
N LYS A 71 -13.05 -13.08 2.55
CA LYS A 71 -13.34 -14.16 1.61
C LYS A 71 -12.48 -14.02 0.36
N LEU A 72 -11.40 -14.77 0.30
CA LEU A 72 -10.51 -14.80 -0.85
C LEU A 72 -11.12 -15.60 -2.01
N PRO A 73 -11.40 -14.97 -3.17
CA PRO A 73 -11.76 -15.71 -4.38
C PRO A 73 -10.59 -16.57 -4.85
N SER A 74 -10.88 -17.74 -5.42
CA SER A 74 -9.89 -18.48 -6.20
C SER A 74 -9.58 -17.76 -7.52
N GLU A 75 -8.43 -18.05 -8.11
CA GLU A 75 -8.04 -17.55 -9.45
C GLU A 75 -9.15 -17.81 -10.50
N ARG A 76 -9.72 -19.02 -10.50
CA ARG A 76 -10.83 -19.36 -11.41
C ARG A 76 -12.08 -18.50 -11.18
N GLU A 77 -12.38 -18.15 -9.93
CA GLU A 77 -13.54 -17.32 -9.59
C GLU A 77 -13.31 -15.88 -10.03
N ILE A 78 -12.15 -15.29 -9.74
CA ILE A 78 -11.84 -13.91 -10.15
C ILE A 78 -11.73 -13.78 -11.67
N ILE A 79 -11.12 -14.76 -12.37
CA ILE A 79 -11.12 -14.83 -13.85
C ILE A 79 -12.56 -14.84 -14.37
N LYS A 80 -13.44 -15.67 -13.79
CA LYS A 80 -14.83 -15.76 -14.24
C LYS A 80 -15.56 -14.42 -14.09
N VAL A 81 -15.36 -13.72 -12.97
CA VAL A 81 -15.94 -12.39 -12.77
C VAL A 81 -15.38 -11.42 -13.81
N ALA A 82 -14.06 -11.30 -13.93
CA ALA A 82 -13.41 -10.37 -14.85
C ALA A 82 -13.76 -10.62 -16.33
N GLN A 83 -13.94 -11.88 -16.75
CA GLN A 83 -14.43 -12.22 -18.10
C GLN A 83 -15.90 -11.84 -18.35
N SER A 84 -16.70 -11.75 -17.29
CA SER A 84 -18.11 -11.36 -17.36
C SER A 84 -18.34 -9.87 -17.13
N THR A 85 -17.32 -9.14 -16.66
CA THR A 85 -17.35 -7.71 -16.42
C THR A 85 -16.89 -6.98 -17.69
N PRO A 86 -17.73 -6.12 -18.30
CA PRO A 86 -17.30 -5.26 -19.39
C PRO A 86 -16.19 -4.31 -18.93
N SER A 87 -15.16 -4.14 -19.75
CA SER A 87 -14.16 -3.08 -19.54
C SER A 87 -14.80 -1.70 -19.71
N THR A 88 -14.29 -0.74 -18.96
CA THR A 88 -14.66 0.67 -19.01
C THR A 88 -13.73 1.49 -19.89
N THR A 89 -12.54 0.98 -20.24
CA THR A 89 -11.54 1.68 -21.05
C THR A 89 -11.46 1.17 -22.49
N HIS A 90 -11.90 -0.06 -22.75
CA HIS A 90 -11.87 -0.65 -24.09
C HIS A 90 -13.07 -1.56 -24.37
N PRO A 91 -13.35 -1.88 -25.66
CA PRO A 91 -14.34 -2.90 -25.99
C PRO A 91 -13.93 -4.27 -25.43
N GLY A 92 -14.89 -5.02 -24.88
CA GLY A 92 -14.67 -6.38 -24.37
C GLY A 92 -14.80 -6.47 -22.85
N SER A 93 -14.22 -7.53 -22.28
CA SER A 93 -14.21 -7.77 -20.84
C SER A 93 -12.91 -7.28 -20.19
N VAL A 94 -12.95 -7.06 -18.87
CA VAL A 94 -11.80 -6.65 -18.04
C VAL A 94 -10.62 -7.62 -18.16
N TYR A 95 -10.93 -8.90 -18.37
CA TYR A 95 -9.91 -9.92 -18.59
C TYR A 95 -10.32 -10.90 -19.68
N VAL A 96 -9.36 -11.33 -20.49
CA VAL A 96 -9.50 -12.45 -21.41
C VAL A 96 -8.31 -13.36 -21.20
N LYS A 97 -8.59 -14.63 -20.89
CA LYS A 97 -7.55 -15.64 -20.73
C LYS A 97 -6.74 -15.79 -22.03
N PRO A 98 -5.40 -15.95 -21.96
CA PRO A 98 -4.57 -16.19 -23.13
C PRO A 98 -5.11 -17.31 -24.02
N ALA A 99 -5.09 -17.07 -25.33
CA ALA A 99 -5.58 -18.02 -26.32
C ALA A 99 -4.57 -19.14 -26.60
N ASP A 100 -3.27 -18.86 -26.46
CA ASP A 100 -2.23 -19.87 -26.55
C ASP A 100 -2.25 -20.76 -25.30
N LYS A 101 -2.47 -22.06 -25.49
CA LYS A 101 -2.52 -23.04 -24.41
C LYS A 101 -1.14 -23.48 -23.94
N ASN A 102 -0.09 -23.19 -24.70
CA ASN A 102 1.29 -23.53 -24.37
C ASN A 102 2.02 -22.37 -23.70
N ASP A 103 1.49 -21.15 -23.81
CA ASP A 103 2.01 -19.96 -23.17
C ASP A 103 0.92 -19.26 -22.35
N PRO A 104 0.76 -19.60 -21.06
CA PRO A 104 -0.24 -18.98 -20.21
C PRO A 104 0.04 -17.51 -19.91
N ASN A 105 1.20 -16.98 -20.29
CA ASN A 105 1.58 -15.58 -20.11
C ASN A 105 1.42 -14.75 -21.40
N SER A 106 0.94 -15.34 -22.48
CA SER A 106 0.71 -14.67 -23.78
C SER A 106 -0.54 -13.79 -23.83
N GLY A 107 -1.06 -13.41 -22.66
CA GLY A 107 -2.28 -12.61 -22.54
C GLY A 107 -2.05 -11.13 -22.86
N MET A 108 -3.08 -10.34 -22.59
CA MET A 108 -3.01 -8.87 -22.63
C MET A 108 -3.17 -8.28 -21.21
N GLY A 109 -3.16 -9.12 -20.18
CA GLY A 109 -3.47 -8.77 -18.81
C GLY A 109 -4.84 -8.12 -18.66
N THR A 110 -4.91 -7.18 -17.72
CA THR A 110 -6.05 -6.33 -17.44
C THR A 110 -5.56 -4.89 -17.45
N ASP A 111 -6.32 -4.00 -18.08
CA ASP A 111 -6.09 -2.56 -17.95
C ASP A 111 -6.27 -2.13 -16.48
N PRO A 112 -5.26 -1.53 -15.83
CA PRO A 112 -5.37 -1.11 -14.44
C PRO A 112 -6.56 -0.18 -14.16
N ASP A 113 -7.04 0.56 -15.15
CA ASP A 113 -8.22 1.43 -15.04
C ASP A 113 -9.53 0.67 -14.81
N ASP A 114 -9.56 -0.64 -15.09
CA ASP A 114 -10.70 -1.49 -14.79
C ASP A 114 -10.69 -2.09 -13.37
N LEU A 115 -9.61 -1.94 -12.60
CA LEU A 115 -9.51 -2.49 -11.25
C LEU A 115 -10.63 -2.01 -10.31
N PRO A 116 -10.99 -0.71 -10.27
CA PRO A 116 -12.13 -0.26 -9.47
C PRO A 116 -13.46 -0.91 -9.88
N THR A 117 -13.69 -1.06 -11.20
CA THR A 117 -14.89 -1.72 -11.74
C THR A 117 -14.95 -3.18 -11.29
N LEU A 118 -13.83 -3.91 -11.37
CA LEU A 118 -13.74 -5.29 -10.91
C LEU A 118 -13.98 -5.41 -9.39
N LEU A 119 -13.37 -4.54 -8.59
CA LEU A 119 -13.55 -4.53 -7.12
C LEU A 119 -14.99 -4.19 -6.72
N SER A 120 -15.68 -3.33 -7.49
CA SER A 120 -17.08 -2.97 -7.27
C SER A 120 -18.03 -4.19 -7.35
N HIS A 121 -17.71 -5.21 -8.16
CA HIS A 121 -18.47 -6.47 -8.18
C HIS A 121 -18.48 -7.21 -6.83
N TYR A 122 -17.50 -6.94 -5.98
CA TYR A 122 -17.39 -7.49 -4.63
C TYR A 122 -17.92 -6.52 -3.55
N GLY A 123 -18.48 -5.38 -3.95
CA GLY A 123 -18.97 -4.34 -3.05
C GLY A 123 -17.84 -3.55 -2.37
N ILE A 124 -16.70 -3.41 -3.05
CA ILE A 124 -15.53 -2.66 -2.58
C ILE A 124 -15.38 -1.43 -3.46
N ASP A 125 -15.44 -0.24 -2.86
CA ASP A 125 -15.16 1.00 -3.56
C ASP A 125 -13.65 1.24 -3.61
N ALA A 126 -13.10 1.39 -4.81
CA ALA A 126 -11.70 1.74 -4.99
C ALA A 126 -11.52 2.91 -5.95
N VAL A 127 -10.35 3.56 -5.88
CA VAL A 127 -9.99 4.66 -6.77
C VAL A 127 -8.56 4.47 -7.25
N ASN A 128 -8.36 4.73 -8.54
CA ASN A 128 -7.03 4.79 -9.15
C ASN A 128 -6.47 6.20 -9.05
N THR A 129 -5.16 6.30 -8.86
CA THR A 129 -4.43 7.54 -9.02
C THR A 129 -2.98 7.26 -9.40
N ASP A 130 -2.35 8.24 -10.04
CA ASP A 130 -0.93 8.29 -10.29
C ASP A 130 -0.42 9.73 -10.04
N ALA A 131 0.84 10.00 -10.38
CA ALA A 131 1.44 11.30 -10.15
C ALA A 131 0.80 12.43 -10.98
N GLU A 132 0.19 12.13 -12.13
CA GLU A 132 -0.48 13.11 -12.97
C GLU A 132 -1.91 13.38 -12.47
N ALA A 133 -2.65 12.31 -12.18
CA ALA A 133 -4.04 12.37 -11.72
C ALA A 133 -4.15 12.96 -10.31
N ALA A 134 -3.17 12.73 -9.42
CA ALA A 134 -3.26 13.17 -8.02
C ALA A 134 -3.49 14.67 -7.86
N GLY A 135 -2.84 15.49 -8.70
CA GLY A 135 -3.03 16.95 -8.69
C GLY A 135 -4.40 17.40 -9.17
N GLN A 136 -5.13 16.55 -9.89
CA GLN A 136 -6.43 16.85 -10.49
C GLN A 136 -7.59 16.31 -9.64
N THR A 137 -7.44 15.11 -9.09
CA THR A 137 -8.49 14.38 -8.36
C THR A 137 -8.44 14.63 -6.86
N GLY A 138 -7.28 15.03 -6.33
CA GLY A 138 -7.04 15.13 -4.89
C GLY A 138 -6.79 13.79 -4.19
N VAL A 139 -6.72 12.68 -4.94
CA VAL A 139 -6.31 11.37 -4.40
C VAL A 139 -4.79 11.29 -4.48
N ALA A 140 -4.12 11.28 -3.34
CA ALA A 140 -2.66 11.35 -3.30
C ALA A 140 -2.01 10.02 -3.74
N THR A 141 -0.81 10.11 -4.32
CA THR A 141 0.09 8.97 -4.57
C THR A 141 1.48 9.24 -4.00
N GLY A 142 2.40 8.28 -4.12
CA GLY A 142 3.76 8.32 -3.59
C GLY A 142 3.87 7.70 -2.20
N MET A 143 5.10 7.64 -1.67
CA MET A 143 5.40 6.92 -0.43
C MET A 143 4.63 7.45 0.78
N GLU A 144 4.51 8.77 0.96
CA GLU A 144 3.77 9.35 2.07
C GLU A 144 2.27 8.98 2.02
N ALA A 145 1.67 9.00 0.82
CA ALA A 145 0.29 8.58 0.63
C ALA A 145 0.12 7.07 0.88
N LEU A 146 1.05 6.26 0.37
CA LEU A 146 1.06 4.81 0.57
C LEU A 146 1.13 4.45 2.06
N GLU A 147 2.04 5.07 2.81
CA GLU A 147 2.15 4.93 4.26
C GLU A 147 0.85 5.32 4.98
N HIS A 148 0.23 6.43 4.57
CA HIS A 148 -1.05 6.89 5.12
C HIS A 148 -2.18 5.88 4.85
N TYR A 149 -2.33 5.40 3.62
CA TYR A 149 -3.36 4.42 3.27
C TYR A 149 -3.20 3.11 4.05
N LEU A 150 -1.98 2.58 4.09
CA LEU A 150 -1.67 1.35 4.82
C LEU A 150 -1.88 1.51 6.33
N GLY A 151 -1.45 2.64 6.90
CA GLY A 151 -1.67 3.00 8.31
C GLY A 151 -3.14 3.18 8.66
N GLY A 152 -3.95 3.65 7.71
CA GLY A 152 -5.42 3.72 7.81
C GLY A 152 -6.13 2.38 7.62
N GLY A 153 -5.40 1.31 7.27
CA GLY A 153 -5.95 -0.02 7.05
C GLY A 153 -6.53 -0.24 5.66
N HIS A 154 -6.38 0.71 4.73
CA HIS A 154 -6.80 0.56 3.33
C HIS A 154 -5.93 -0.48 2.62
N ALA A 155 -6.53 -1.17 1.64
CA ALA A 155 -5.81 -2.11 0.79
C ALA A 155 -5.34 -1.39 -0.48
N VAL A 156 -4.12 -1.69 -0.93
CA VAL A 156 -3.46 -0.98 -2.04
C VAL A 156 -2.86 -1.97 -3.05
N ILE A 157 -3.22 -1.79 -4.32
CA ILE A 157 -2.56 -2.41 -5.47
C ILE A 157 -1.68 -1.35 -6.12
N VAL A 158 -0.48 -1.71 -6.57
CA VAL A 158 0.38 -0.83 -7.35
C VAL A 158 0.76 -1.48 -8.68
N GLY A 159 0.94 -0.66 -9.71
CA GLY A 159 1.54 -1.08 -10.97
C GLY A 159 3.04 -0.80 -10.96
N LEU A 160 3.88 -1.76 -11.32
CA LEU A 160 5.34 -1.59 -11.36
C LEU A 160 5.97 -2.46 -12.46
N ASN A 161 7.28 -2.33 -12.66
CA ASN A 161 8.04 -3.25 -13.50
C ASN A 161 8.49 -4.46 -12.66
N ALA A 162 8.06 -5.67 -13.04
CA ALA A 162 8.35 -6.88 -12.27
C ALA A 162 9.82 -7.26 -12.25
N GLU A 163 10.50 -7.12 -13.39
CA GLU A 163 11.89 -7.55 -13.55
C GLU A 163 12.81 -6.82 -12.58
N MET A 164 12.51 -5.55 -12.29
CA MET A 164 13.22 -4.75 -11.30
C MET A 164 13.09 -5.30 -9.87
N ILE A 165 11.89 -5.69 -9.43
CA ILE A 165 11.69 -6.22 -8.07
C ILE A 165 12.20 -7.66 -7.94
N TRP A 166 12.11 -8.45 -9.02
CA TRP A 166 12.66 -9.81 -9.09
C TRP A 166 14.17 -9.86 -9.31
N ASN A 167 14.84 -8.70 -9.39
CA ASN A 167 16.27 -8.57 -9.68
C ASN A 167 16.69 -9.35 -10.93
N ARG A 168 15.92 -9.18 -12.01
CA ARG A 168 16.14 -9.75 -13.34
C ARG A 168 16.54 -8.65 -14.33
N PRO A 169 17.17 -8.99 -15.46
CA PRO A 169 17.33 -8.06 -16.57
C PRO A 169 15.98 -7.49 -17.00
N VAL A 170 15.90 -6.18 -17.20
CA VAL A 170 14.69 -5.51 -17.68
C VAL A 170 14.57 -5.73 -19.19
N GLU A 171 13.51 -6.41 -19.62
CA GLU A 171 13.13 -6.64 -21.00
C GLU A 171 11.93 -5.78 -21.39
N THR A 172 10.99 -5.57 -20.46
CA THR A 172 9.82 -4.70 -20.66
C THR A 172 10.22 -3.23 -20.69
N THR A 173 10.42 -2.73 -21.91
CA THR A 173 10.87 -1.35 -22.17
C THR A 173 10.01 -0.65 -23.23
N GLY A 174 9.95 0.68 -23.12
CA GLY A 174 9.37 1.53 -24.16
C GLY A 174 10.30 1.66 -25.37
N LYS A 175 9.81 2.29 -26.44
CA LYS A 175 10.62 2.61 -27.63
C LYS A 175 11.83 3.50 -27.34
N ASP A 176 11.82 4.18 -26.19
CA ASP A 176 12.91 5.01 -25.67
C ASP A 176 13.96 4.20 -24.87
N GLY A 177 13.81 2.87 -24.78
CA GLY A 177 14.69 1.97 -24.04
C GLY A 177 14.55 2.08 -22.52
N LYS A 178 13.58 2.85 -22.01
CA LYS A 178 13.34 2.97 -20.57
C LYS A 178 12.39 1.85 -20.10
N PRO A 179 12.54 1.34 -18.86
CA PRO A 179 11.60 0.37 -18.28
C PRO A 179 10.15 0.86 -18.35
N ARG A 180 9.21 -0.08 -18.44
CA ARG A 180 7.76 0.18 -18.34
C ARG A 180 7.15 -0.76 -17.31
N ALA A 181 6.09 -0.28 -16.65
CA ALA A 181 5.32 -1.14 -15.77
C ALA A 181 4.60 -2.22 -16.57
N ASP A 182 4.60 -3.43 -16.04
CA ASP A 182 4.04 -4.63 -16.65
C ASP A 182 3.38 -5.56 -15.64
N HIS A 183 3.37 -5.18 -14.36
CA HIS A 183 2.95 -6.05 -13.27
C HIS A 183 2.20 -5.30 -12.18
N ALA A 184 1.25 -5.99 -11.57
CA ALA A 184 0.43 -5.46 -10.49
C ALA A 184 0.60 -6.34 -9.26
N VAL A 185 0.89 -5.70 -8.12
CA VAL A 185 1.11 -6.36 -6.82
C VAL A 185 0.36 -5.64 -5.72
N VAL A 186 0.08 -6.35 -4.63
CA VAL A 186 -0.48 -5.76 -3.41
C VAL A 186 0.64 -5.32 -2.49
N VAL A 187 0.61 -4.06 -2.04
CA VAL A 187 1.48 -3.61 -0.95
C VAL A 187 0.81 -3.94 0.38
N THR A 188 1.49 -4.73 1.21
CA THR A 188 0.94 -5.23 2.49
C THR A 188 1.51 -4.49 3.69
N GLY A 189 2.68 -3.87 3.54
CA GLY A 189 3.27 -2.98 4.53
C GLY A 189 4.49 -2.20 4.07
N VAL A 190 4.82 -1.14 4.81
CA VAL A 190 6.01 -0.31 4.61
C VAL A 190 6.76 -0.22 5.93
N ASP A 191 7.95 -0.82 5.98
CA ASP A 191 8.88 -0.77 7.11
C ASP A 191 9.91 0.33 6.87
N THR A 192 9.64 1.51 7.43
CA THR A 192 10.56 2.66 7.31
C THR A 192 11.80 2.52 8.20
N ALA A 193 11.82 1.61 9.18
CA ALA A 193 12.98 1.39 10.03
C ALA A 193 14.06 0.59 9.28
N ASN A 194 13.63 -0.41 8.52
CA ASN A 194 14.53 -1.29 7.76
C ASN A 194 14.62 -0.92 6.27
N GLY A 195 13.79 0.02 5.80
CA GLY A 195 13.74 0.41 4.39
C GLY A 195 13.23 -0.71 3.50
N ILE A 196 12.16 -1.38 3.92
CA ILE A 196 11.55 -2.52 3.24
C ILE A 196 10.10 -2.22 2.90
N VAL A 197 9.67 -2.62 1.71
CA VAL A 197 8.26 -2.70 1.32
C VAL A 197 7.90 -4.18 1.24
N HIS A 198 6.80 -4.53 1.90
CA HIS A 198 6.24 -5.87 1.94
C HIS A 198 5.16 -6.00 0.88
N LEU A 199 5.23 -7.06 0.08
CA LEU A 199 4.35 -7.30 -1.06
C LEU A 199 3.68 -8.67 -0.97
N ASN A 200 2.46 -8.76 -1.49
CA ASN A 200 1.94 -10.02 -1.99
C ASN A 200 2.02 -9.96 -3.52
N ASP A 201 2.99 -10.67 -4.09
CA ASP A 201 3.28 -10.75 -5.52
C ASP A 201 2.80 -12.09 -6.08
N SER A 202 1.70 -12.11 -6.82
CA SER A 202 1.16 -13.34 -7.41
C SER A 202 2.04 -13.93 -8.52
N GLY A 203 2.93 -13.15 -9.13
CA GLY A 203 3.81 -13.55 -10.22
C GLY A 203 5.04 -14.36 -9.78
N SER A 204 5.34 -14.37 -8.47
CA SER A 204 6.43 -15.15 -7.88
C SER A 204 5.89 -16.27 -7.01
N ARG A 205 6.44 -17.50 -7.10
CA ARG A 205 6.04 -18.63 -6.24
C ARG A 205 6.33 -18.41 -4.76
N ASP A 206 7.29 -17.52 -4.48
CA ASP A 206 7.68 -17.11 -3.15
C ASP A 206 7.18 -15.69 -2.83
N GLY A 207 6.23 -15.17 -3.62
CA GLY A 207 5.75 -13.79 -3.53
C GLY A 207 4.84 -13.49 -2.34
N ARG A 208 4.67 -14.43 -1.40
CA ARG A 208 3.93 -14.20 -0.16
C ARG A 208 4.80 -13.40 0.81
N ASP A 209 4.36 -12.20 1.20
CA ASP A 209 5.14 -11.29 2.04
C ASP A 209 6.58 -11.09 1.49
N GLU A 210 6.68 -10.89 0.18
CA GLU A 210 7.93 -10.60 -0.50
C GLU A 210 8.48 -9.25 0.01
N GLN A 211 9.74 -9.27 0.44
CA GLN A 211 10.41 -8.10 1.00
C GLN A 211 11.32 -7.47 -0.05
N VAL A 212 10.92 -6.29 -0.52
CA VAL A 212 11.67 -5.53 -1.51
C VAL A 212 12.29 -4.32 -0.82
N ARG A 213 13.57 -4.03 -1.13
CA ARG A 213 14.19 -2.79 -0.67
C ARG A 213 13.40 -1.58 -1.17
N MET A 214 13.15 -0.62 -0.28
CA MET A 214 12.39 0.60 -0.56
C MET A 214 12.88 1.33 -1.81
N ASP A 215 14.20 1.45 -1.98
CA ASP A 215 14.78 2.15 -3.12
C ASP A 215 14.61 1.40 -4.45
N VAL A 216 14.48 0.09 -4.41
CA VAL A 216 14.15 -0.75 -5.57
C VAL A 216 12.66 -0.62 -5.89
N PHE A 217 11.80 -0.74 -4.87
CA PHE A 217 10.35 -0.58 -5.01
C PHE A 217 9.98 0.77 -5.63
N VAL A 218 10.49 1.87 -5.07
CA VAL A 218 10.19 3.23 -5.59
C VAL A 218 10.63 3.39 -7.04
N LYS A 219 11.79 2.82 -7.44
CA LYS A 219 12.24 2.88 -8.84
C LYS A 219 11.36 2.05 -9.77
N ALA A 220 10.95 0.85 -9.35
CA ALA A 220 10.06 0.00 -10.12
C ALA A 220 8.65 0.61 -10.24
N TRP A 221 8.14 1.18 -9.15
CA TRP A 221 6.84 1.83 -9.10
C TRP A 221 6.78 3.12 -9.93
N ALA A 222 7.89 3.88 -9.99
CA ALA A 222 7.97 5.07 -10.84
C ALA A 222 7.76 4.77 -12.33
N THR A 223 7.93 3.52 -12.78
CA THR A 223 7.67 3.12 -14.18
C THR A 223 6.20 3.16 -14.58
N SER A 224 5.28 3.21 -13.59
CA SER A 224 3.84 3.43 -13.78
C SER A 224 3.40 4.85 -13.40
N HIS A 225 4.34 5.80 -13.26
CA HIS A 225 4.07 7.13 -12.70
C HIS A 225 3.52 7.08 -11.27
N ASN A 226 3.96 6.09 -10.48
CA ASN A 226 3.44 5.83 -9.13
C ASN A 226 1.94 5.50 -9.15
N PHE A 227 1.49 4.69 -10.11
CA PHE A 227 0.10 4.26 -10.15
C PHE A 227 -0.25 3.40 -8.94
N LEU A 228 -1.37 3.70 -8.29
CA LEU A 228 -1.99 2.84 -7.29
C LEU A 228 -3.51 2.77 -7.46
N THR A 229 -4.08 1.66 -7.02
CA THR A 229 -5.50 1.50 -6.73
C THR A 229 -5.64 1.34 -5.23
N VAL A 230 -6.44 2.20 -4.59
CA VAL A 230 -6.68 2.16 -3.13
C VAL A 230 -8.16 2.01 -2.80
N THR A 231 -8.49 1.19 -1.81
CA THR A 231 -9.86 1.00 -1.32
C THR A 231 -10.30 2.17 -0.44
N LYS A 232 -11.59 2.53 -0.49
CA LYS A 232 -12.18 3.47 0.47
C LYS A 232 -12.43 2.80 1.83
N GLU A 233 -12.72 1.51 1.82
CA GLU A 233 -12.86 0.70 3.02
C GLU A 233 -11.49 0.46 3.67
N SER A 234 -11.49 0.37 4.99
CA SER A 234 -10.38 -0.17 5.76
C SER A 234 -10.69 -1.61 6.19
N ARG A 235 -9.62 -2.39 6.33
CA ARG A 235 -9.67 -3.74 6.93
C ARG A 235 -10.22 -3.64 8.36
N ARG A 236 -11.05 -4.62 8.74
CA ARG A 236 -11.61 -4.74 10.09
C ARG A 236 -10.68 -5.47 11.05
#